data_AF-A0A3N7G4L7-F1
#
_entry.id   AF-A0A3N7G4L7-F1
#
_cell.length_a   1.000
_cell.length_b   1.000
_cell.length_c   1.000
_cell.angle_alpha   90.00
_cell.angle_beta   90.00
_cell.angle_gamma   90.00
#
_symmetry.space_group_name_H-M   'P 1'
#
loop_
_entity.id
_entity.type
_entity.pdbx_description
1 polymer ?
#
loop_
_entity_poly.entity_id
_entity_poly.type
_entity_poly.pdbx_seq_one_letter_code
_entity_poly.pdbx_strand_id
1 'polypeptide(L)'
;MEGELKPELKEKVSNIFQDFLTRITKLEELAGIGSRLLNGYQQALEFLRRPPIDETSQLIKNIIKANETKRVKSYIEAGCINVHDSIQNTNKLHTCLLGLHNHLSKAKSLLNELEHLLEDLSGAIQTANGCLPPLKNEDCGDQLYQQITTDQSSFELGELEMTNYAVLMGIIYSMVKQDYVMQERIVNSLNLKSLSGELESYCVMWSLRPFIMDEVMHHAWRLIP
;
A
#
# COMPACT_ATOMS: atom_id res chain seq x y z
N MET A 1 -37.06 -25.84 2.52
CA MET A 1 -36.83 -25.85 3.97
C MET A 1 -35.45 -25.24 4.14
N GLU A 2 -35.40 -23.91 4.23
CA GLU A 2 -34.17 -23.15 4.44
C GLU A 2 -33.57 -23.59 5.77
N GLY A 3 -32.35 -24.13 5.73
CA GLY A 3 -31.63 -24.52 6.91
C GLY A 3 -31.09 -23.28 7.59
N GLU A 4 -31.80 -22.76 8.60
CA GLU A 4 -31.24 -21.75 9.50
C GLU A 4 -29.90 -22.26 10.05
N LEU A 5 -28.84 -21.51 9.77
CA LEU A 5 -27.49 -21.81 10.25
C LEU A 5 -27.48 -21.82 11.78
N LYS A 6 -26.86 -22.84 12.37
CA LYS A 6 -26.76 -23.00 13.83
C LYS A 6 -26.18 -21.71 14.45
N PRO A 7 -26.70 -21.24 15.60
CA PRO A 7 -26.25 -20.00 16.24
C PRO A 7 -24.74 -19.93 16.47
N GLU A 8 -24.14 -21.06 16.88
CA GLU A 8 -22.70 -21.19 17.14
C GLU A 8 -21.84 -20.95 15.88
N LEU A 9 -22.33 -21.34 14.70
CA LEU A 9 -21.64 -21.10 13.44
C LEU A 9 -21.72 -19.64 13.02
N LYS A 10 -22.89 -19.00 13.21
CA LYS A 10 -23.08 -17.57 12.95
C LYS A 10 -22.12 -16.74 13.80
N GLU A 11 -21.99 -17.08 15.08
CA GLU A 11 -21.04 -16.44 15.99
C GLU A 11 -19.59 -16.64 15.54
N LYS A 12 -19.20 -17.88 15.18
CA LYS A 12 -17.84 -18.18 14.70
C LYS A 12 -17.48 -17.40 13.43
N VAL A 13 -18.38 -17.36 12.45
CA VAL A 13 -18.17 -16.60 11.21
C VAL A 13 -18.06 -15.10 11.48
N SER A 14 -18.91 -14.57 12.35
CA SER A 14 -18.87 -13.16 12.76
C SER A 14 -17.53 -12.80 13.41
N ASN A 15 -17.01 -13.65 14.30
CA ASN A 15 -15.72 -13.41 14.96
C ASN A 15 -14.56 -13.42 13.96
N ILE A 16 -14.53 -14.38 13.04
CA ILE A 16 -13.51 -14.45 11.97
C ILE A 16 -13.55 -13.18 11.10
N PHE A 17 -14.76 -12.72 10.75
CA PHE A 17 -14.92 -11.51 9.94
C PHE A 17 -14.43 -10.25 10.67
N GLN A 18 -14.72 -10.10 11.96
CA GLN A 18 -14.21 -8.98 12.77
C GLN A 18 -12.67 -9.01 12.90
N ASP A 19 -12.09 -10.18 13.12
CA ASP A 19 -10.63 -10.35 13.17
C ASP A 19 -9.98 -10.00 11.83
N PHE A 20 -10.61 -10.40 10.72
CA PHE A 20 -10.18 -10.07 9.36
C PHE A 20 -10.18 -8.56 9.14
N LEU A 21 -11.29 -7.88 9.42
CA LEU A 21 -11.37 -6.43 9.27
C LEU A 21 -10.40 -5.69 10.20
N THR A 22 -10.15 -6.20 11.40
CA THR A 22 -9.09 -5.67 12.28
C THR A 22 -7.70 -5.73 11.63
N ARG A 23 -7.39 -6.79 10.87
CA ARG A 23 -6.14 -6.89 10.10
C ARG A 23 -6.11 -5.95 8.90
N ILE A 24 -7.26 -5.71 8.27
CA ILE A 24 -7.40 -4.71 7.21
C ILE A 24 -7.10 -3.31 7.74
N THR A 25 -7.64 -2.89 8.89
CA THR A 25 -7.30 -1.59 9.50
C THR A 25 -5.80 -1.46 9.76
N LYS A 26 -5.15 -2.51 10.28
CA LYS A 26 -3.70 -2.50 10.50
C LYS A 26 -2.92 -2.32 9.19
N LEU A 27 -3.39 -2.90 8.08
CA LEU A 27 -2.79 -2.69 6.76
C LEU A 27 -2.97 -1.24 6.27
N GLU A 28 -4.14 -0.63 6.51
CA GLU A 28 -4.40 0.78 6.15
C GLU A 28 -3.49 1.74 6.92
N GLU A 29 -3.33 1.53 8.24
CA GLU A 29 -2.39 2.28 9.07
C GLU A 29 -0.95 2.12 8.56
N LEU A 30 -0.57 0.88 8.20
CA LEU A 30 0.73 0.60 7.62
C LEU A 30 0.93 1.34 6.30
N ALA A 31 -0.07 1.35 5.41
CA ALA A 31 -0.01 2.02 4.13
C ALA A 31 0.29 3.53 4.29
N GLY A 32 -0.32 4.17 5.28
CA GLY A 32 -0.04 5.57 5.64
C GLY A 32 1.39 5.79 6.18
N ILE A 33 1.94 4.83 6.93
CA ILE A 33 3.36 4.86 7.34
C ILE A 33 4.27 4.72 6.13
N GLY A 34 4.00 3.76 5.24
CA GLY A 34 4.74 3.53 4.00
C GLY A 34 4.77 4.77 3.10
N SER A 35 3.62 5.43 2.91
CA SER A 35 3.52 6.66 2.12
C SER A 35 4.41 7.77 2.68
N ARG A 36 4.43 7.97 4.01
CA ARG A 36 5.31 8.97 4.64
C ARG A 36 6.80 8.64 4.46
N LEU A 37 7.16 7.37 4.56
CA LEU A 37 8.54 6.92 4.34
C LEU A 37 8.98 7.13 2.89
N LEU A 38 8.12 6.81 1.92
CA LEU A 38 8.38 6.99 0.50
C LEU A 38 8.53 8.47 0.14
N ASN A 39 7.63 9.33 0.62
CA ASN A 39 7.75 10.78 0.48
C ASN A 39 9.04 11.30 1.12
N GLY A 40 9.41 10.78 2.29
CA GLY A 40 10.67 11.11 2.95
C GLY A 40 11.90 10.72 2.13
N TYR A 41 11.85 9.56 1.47
CA TYR A 41 12.90 9.11 0.55
C TYR A 41 13.01 10.03 -0.67
N GLN A 42 11.88 10.33 -1.33
CA GLN A 42 11.85 11.25 -2.48
C GLN A 42 12.46 12.60 -2.12
N GLN A 43 11.98 13.24 -1.05
CA GLN A 43 12.47 14.55 -0.62
C GLN A 43 13.97 14.56 -0.34
N ALA A 44 14.48 13.52 0.33
CA ALA A 44 15.90 13.43 0.65
C ALA A 44 16.75 13.26 -0.61
N LEU A 45 16.27 12.46 -1.57
CA LEU A 45 16.98 12.20 -2.81
C LEU A 45 16.97 13.41 -3.74
N GLU A 46 15.84 14.11 -3.84
CA GLU A 46 15.72 15.36 -4.60
C GLU A 46 16.60 16.47 -4.01
N PHE A 47 16.70 16.55 -2.68
CA PHE A 47 17.61 17.48 -2.02
C PHE A 47 19.07 17.22 -2.42
N LEU A 48 19.51 15.95 -2.38
CA LEU A 48 20.89 15.59 -2.74
C LEU A 48 21.20 15.77 -4.22
N ARG A 49 20.17 15.81 -5.07
CA ARG A 49 20.29 16.00 -6.52
C ARG A 49 19.94 17.40 -6.97
N ARG A 50 19.87 18.35 -6.05
CA ARG A 50 19.53 19.73 -6.37
C ARG A 50 20.44 20.21 -7.51
N PRO A 51 19.87 20.73 -8.61
CA PRO A 51 20.68 21.20 -9.71
C PRO A 51 21.56 22.37 -9.23
N PRO A 52 22.73 22.57 -9.86
CA PRO A 52 23.55 23.75 -9.60
C PRO A 52 22.75 25.02 -9.91
N ILE A 53 23.18 26.13 -9.34
CA ILE A 53 22.57 27.43 -9.62
C ILE A 53 22.65 27.70 -11.12
N ASP A 54 21.51 28.03 -11.72
CA ASP A 54 21.47 28.49 -13.10
C ASP A 54 22.08 29.89 -13.20
N GLU A 55 23.27 29.96 -13.79
CA GLU A 55 23.99 31.21 -14.03
C GLU A 55 23.65 31.87 -15.38
N THR A 56 22.60 31.44 -16.08
CA THR A 56 22.17 32.12 -17.33
C THR A 56 21.77 33.57 -17.07
N SER A 57 21.18 33.86 -15.91
CA SER A 57 20.77 35.20 -15.51
C SER A 57 21.95 36.10 -15.13
N GLN A 58 22.04 37.28 -15.75
CA GLN A 58 23.05 38.27 -15.43
C GLN A 58 22.95 38.77 -13.97
N LEU A 59 21.73 38.83 -13.42
CA LEU A 59 21.52 39.19 -12.02
C LEU A 59 22.16 38.16 -11.08
N ILE A 60 21.93 36.88 -11.33
CA ILE A 60 22.49 35.78 -10.50
C ILE A 60 24.03 35.82 -10.56
N LYS A 61 24.60 35.94 -11.76
CA LYS A 61 26.05 36.10 -11.94
C LYS A 61 26.62 37.28 -11.15
N ASN A 62 25.98 38.44 -11.23
CA ASN A 62 26.42 39.63 -10.50
C ASN A 62 26.36 39.42 -8.98
N ILE A 63 25.32 38.75 -8.48
CA ILE A 63 25.18 38.42 -7.05
C ILE A 63 26.29 37.46 -6.60
N ILE A 64 26.54 36.38 -7.34
CA ILE A 64 27.60 35.40 -7.01
C ILE A 64 28.96 36.11 -6.97
N LYS A 65 29.27 36.90 -7.99
CA LYS A 65 30.53 37.64 -8.09
C LYS A 65 30.71 38.68 -6.97
N ALA A 66 29.64 39.38 -6.60
CA ALA A 66 29.69 40.36 -5.50
C ALA A 66 29.93 39.72 -4.12
N ASN A 67 29.60 38.44 -3.95
CA ASN A 67 29.73 37.71 -2.68
C ASN A 67 30.83 36.62 -2.73
N GLU A 68 31.73 36.71 -3.72
CA GLU A 68 32.70 35.68 -4.03
C GLU A 68 33.72 35.51 -2.89
N THR A 69 33.65 34.37 -2.20
CA THR A 69 34.64 33.94 -1.21
C THR A 69 35.05 32.49 -1.51
N LYS A 70 36.20 32.04 -1.02
CA LYS A 70 36.60 30.62 -1.13
C LYS A 70 35.49 29.68 -0.64
N ARG A 71 34.84 30.04 0.48
CA ARG A 71 33.72 29.27 1.06
C ARG A 71 32.51 29.22 0.12
N VAL A 72 32.09 30.36 -0.44
CA VAL A 72 30.94 30.44 -1.36
C VAL A 72 31.21 29.67 -2.64
N LYS A 73 32.43 29.75 -3.19
CA LYS A 73 32.83 28.95 -4.36
C LYS A 73 32.70 27.45 -4.11
N SER A 74 33.33 26.96 -3.04
CA SER A 74 33.26 25.53 -2.70
C SER A 74 31.82 25.06 -2.42
N TYR A 75 30.97 25.92 -1.85
CA TYR A 75 29.56 25.61 -1.65
C TYR A 75 28.78 25.50 -2.97
N ILE A 76 29.02 26.41 -3.92
CA ILE A 76 28.38 26.37 -5.25
C ILE A 76 28.88 25.16 -6.05
N GLU A 77 30.20 24.91 -6.05
CA GLU A 77 30.83 23.74 -6.68
C GLU A 77 30.29 22.41 -6.12
N ALA A 78 29.92 22.38 -4.84
CA ALA A 78 29.28 21.24 -4.19
C ALA A 78 27.76 21.11 -4.48
N GLY A 79 27.21 21.90 -5.42
CA GLY A 79 25.78 21.86 -5.75
C GLY A 79 24.89 22.56 -4.74
N CYS A 80 25.42 23.55 -4.00
CA CYS A 80 24.70 24.26 -2.95
C CYS A 80 24.22 23.36 -1.80
N ILE A 81 24.98 22.30 -1.51
CA ILE A 81 24.73 21.36 -0.43
C ILE A 81 25.90 21.47 0.55
N ASN A 82 25.62 21.73 1.82
CA ASN A 82 26.66 21.70 2.85
C ASN A 82 26.87 20.26 3.36
N VAL A 83 28.01 19.99 4.01
CA VAL A 83 28.37 18.65 4.49
C VAL A 83 27.35 18.10 5.50
N HIS A 84 26.80 18.96 6.36
CA HIS A 84 25.80 18.58 7.35
C HIS A 84 24.50 18.12 6.69
N ASP A 85 23.99 18.90 5.73
CA ASP A 85 22.78 18.57 4.97
C ASP A 85 22.98 17.28 4.17
N SER A 86 24.16 17.08 3.58
CA SER A 86 24.50 15.86 2.85
C SER A 86 24.41 14.63 3.75
N ILE A 87 25.03 14.68 4.94
CA ILE A 87 24.97 13.60 5.92
C ILE A 87 23.53 13.36 6.38
N GLN A 88 22.79 14.42 6.72
CA GLN A 88 21.41 14.31 7.20
C GLN A 88 20.49 13.67 6.15
N ASN A 89 20.57 14.10 4.90
CA ASN A 89 19.73 13.56 3.83
C ASN A 89 20.15 12.13 3.43
N THR A 90 21.45 11.82 3.46
CA THR A 90 21.93 10.44 3.28
C THR A 90 21.40 9.51 4.36
N ASN A 91 21.43 9.96 5.62
CA ASN A 91 20.84 9.21 6.73
C ASN A 91 19.32 9.06 6.57
N LYS A 92 18.62 10.12 6.15
CA LYS A 92 17.18 10.08 5.88
C LYS A 92 16.83 9.06 4.78
N LEU A 93 17.62 9.00 3.69
CA LEU A 93 17.44 7.98 2.66
C LEU A 93 17.58 6.56 3.21
N HIS A 94 18.62 6.33 4.00
CA HIS A 94 18.86 5.03 4.61
C HIS A 94 17.74 4.63 5.57
N THR A 95 17.33 5.53 6.47
CA THR A 95 16.23 5.29 7.42
C THR A 95 14.90 5.05 6.71
N CYS A 96 14.58 5.85 5.68
CA CYS A 96 13.36 5.65 4.89
C CYS A 96 13.38 4.29 4.19
N LEU A 97 14.49 3.92 3.53
CA LEU A 97 14.61 2.64 2.84
C LEU A 97 14.48 1.45 3.80
N LEU A 98 15.15 1.50 4.96
CA LEU A 98 15.01 0.48 6.00
C LEU A 98 13.56 0.41 6.52
N GLY A 99 12.94 1.56 6.74
CA GLY A 99 11.54 1.66 7.14
C GLY A 99 10.59 1.03 6.12
N LEU A 100 10.82 1.24 4.83
CA LEU A 100 10.02 0.66 3.75
C LEU A 100 10.16 -0.87 3.68
N HIS A 101 11.37 -1.41 3.87
CA HIS A 101 11.55 -2.86 3.95
C HIS A 101 10.84 -3.46 5.19
N ASN A 102 10.90 -2.76 6.33
CA ASN A 102 10.16 -3.17 7.52
C ASN A 102 8.64 -3.11 7.29
N HIS A 103 8.15 -2.07 6.61
CA HIS A 103 6.75 -1.98 6.16
C HIS A 103 6.36 -3.20 5.33
N LEU A 104 7.12 -3.57 4.30
CA LEU A 104 6.82 -4.75 3.48
C LEU A 104 6.78 -6.03 4.29
N SER A 105 7.75 -6.25 5.19
CA SER A 105 7.79 -7.43 6.04
C SER A 105 6.53 -7.54 6.92
N LYS A 106 6.11 -6.44 7.53
CA LYS A 106 4.89 -6.38 8.35
C LYS A 106 3.62 -6.57 7.53
N ALA A 107 3.53 -5.91 6.36
CA ALA A 107 2.39 -6.06 5.46
C ALA A 107 2.25 -7.51 4.98
N LYS A 108 3.37 -8.16 4.65
CA LYS A 108 3.39 -9.57 4.26
C LYS A 108 2.94 -10.49 5.40
N SER A 109 3.36 -10.23 6.64
CA SER A 109 2.85 -10.97 7.81
C SER A 109 1.34 -10.83 7.94
N LEU A 110 0.81 -9.61 7.81
CA LEU A 110 -0.63 -9.37 7.88
C LEU A 110 -1.40 -10.04 6.73
N LEU A 111 -0.84 -10.08 5.52
CA LEU A 111 -1.44 -10.83 4.40
C LEU A 111 -1.52 -12.33 4.68
N ASN A 112 -0.47 -12.91 5.26
CA ASN A 112 -0.49 -14.32 5.66
C ASN A 112 -1.55 -14.58 6.75
N GLU A 113 -1.70 -13.65 7.71
CA GLU A 113 -2.76 -13.73 8.71
C GLU A 113 -4.16 -13.66 8.09
N LEU A 114 -4.37 -12.80 7.08
CA LEU A 114 -5.63 -12.72 6.33
C LEU A 114 -5.92 -14.01 5.55
N GLU A 115 -4.89 -14.60 4.94
CA GLU A 115 -5.00 -15.88 4.22
C GLU A 115 -5.41 -17.02 5.16
N HIS A 116 -4.81 -17.09 6.35
CA HIS A 116 -5.24 -18.07 7.36
C HIS A 116 -6.67 -17.86 7.85
N LEU A 117 -7.13 -16.61 8.01
CA LEU A 117 -8.53 -16.33 8.38
C LEU A 117 -9.51 -16.77 7.28
N LEU A 118 -9.13 -16.68 6.00
CA LEU A 118 -9.92 -17.22 4.89
C LEU A 118 -9.98 -18.76 4.92
N GLU A 119 -8.86 -19.42 5.22
CA GLU A 119 -8.79 -20.87 5.39
C GLU A 119 -9.68 -21.34 6.56
N ASP A 120 -9.61 -20.66 7.70
CA ASP A 120 -10.42 -20.92 8.89
C ASP A 120 -11.93 -20.76 8.62
N LEU A 121 -12.30 -19.73 7.85
CA LEU A 121 -13.69 -19.52 7.43
C LEU A 121 -14.17 -20.66 6.52
N SER A 122 -13.38 -21.05 5.53
CA SER A 122 -13.68 -22.17 4.64
C SER A 122 -13.86 -23.48 5.42
N GLY A 123 -12.96 -23.75 6.37
CA GLY A 123 -13.06 -24.91 7.26
C GLY A 123 -14.31 -24.89 8.13
N ALA A 124 -14.70 -23.73 8.67
CA ALA A 124 -15.92 -23.58 9.46
C ALA A 124 -17.19 -23.85 8.63
N ILE A 125 -17.25 -23.33 7.41
CA ILE A 125 -18.39 -23.54 6.49
C ILE A 125 -18.48 -25.01 6.05
N GLN A 126 -17.35 -25.64 5.69
CA GLN A 126 -17.33 -27.05 5.27
C GLN A 126 -17.75 -28.03 6.38
N THR A 127 -17.32 -27.75 7.62
CA THR A 127 -17.70 -28.55 8.79
C THR A 127 -19.19 -28.46 9.09
N ALA A 128 -19.81 -27.32 8.76
CA ALA A 128 -21.24 -27.10 8.97
C ALA A 128 -22.15 -27.68 7.89
N ASN A 129 -21.73 -27.62 6.61
CA ASN A 129 -22.57 -28.01 5.47
C ASN A 129 -22.44 -29.48 5.04
N GLY A 130 -21.60 -30.29 5.71
CA GLY A 130 -21.44 -31.71 5.38
C GLY A 130 -21.01 -31.92 3.92
N CYS A 131 -19.71 -31.79 3.65
CA CYS A 131 -19.11 -32.00 2.32
C CYS A 131 -19.75 -31.15 1.20
N LEU A 132 -19.49 -29.83 1.21
CA LEU A 132 -19.43 -29.09 -0.05
C LEU A 132 -18.03 -29.29 -0.68
N PRO A 133 -17.93 -29.35 -2.02
CA PRO A 133 -16.67 -29.60 -2.69
C PRO A 133 -15.67 -28.48 -2.38
N PRO A 134 -14.35 -28.77 -2.40
CA PRO A 134 -13.33 -27.78 -2.10
C PRO A 134 -13.50 -26.60 -3.05
N LEU A 135 -13.59 -25.38 -2.51
CA LEU A 135 -13.24 -24.17 -3.25
C LEU A 135 -11.76 -24.32 -3.61
N LYS A 136 -11.47 -24.94 -4.75
CA LYS A 136 -10.11 -25.11 -5.23
C LYS A 136 -9.57 -23.73 -5.59
N ASN A 137 -8.39 -23.46 -5.03
CA ASN A 137 -7.56 -22.26 -5.10
C ASN A 137 -7.04 -21.88 -6.50
N GLU A 138 -7.78 -22.12 -7.57
CA GLU A 138 -7.37 -21.72 -8.91
C GLU A 138 -8.34 -20.67 -9.46
N ASP A 139 -7.83 -19.44 -9.59
CA ASP A 139 -8.32 -18.38 -10.48
C ASP A 139 -9.60 -17.62 -10.09
N CYS A 140 -10.30 -17.99 -9.02
CA CYS A 140 -11.55 -17.30 -8.64
C CYS A 140 -11.33 -15.82 -8.28
N GLY A 141 -10.21 -15.50 -7.61
CA GLY A 141 -9.86 -14.12 -7.25
C GLY A 141 -9.53 -13.22 -8.45
N ASP A 142 -8.92 -13.77 -9.50
CA ASP A 142 -8.57 -13.04 -10.72
C ASP A 142 -9.79 -12.87 -11.65
N GLN A 143 -10.67 -13.87 -11.73
CA GLN A 143 -11.92 -13.78 -12.50
C GLN A 143 -12.94 -12.82 -11.88
N LEU A 144 -13.10 -12.82 -10.55
CA LEU A 144 -14.02 -11.91 -9.87
C LEU A 144 -13.50 -10.47 -9.92
N TYR A 145 -12.18 -10.26 -9.79
CA TYR A 145 -11.57 -8.95 -9.93
C TYR A 145 -11.62 -8.44 -11.38
N GLN A 146 -11.47 -9.31 -12.40
CA GLN A 146 -11.70 -8.97 -13.80
C GLN A 146 -13.16 -8.56 -14.07
N GLN A 147 -14.14 -9.22 -13.46
CA GLN A 147 -15.54 -8.80 -13.56
C GLN A 147 -15.80 -7.43 -12.93
N ILE A 148 -15.06 -7.06 -11.87
CA ILE A 148 -15.19 -5.77 -11.19
C ILE A 148 -14.41 -4.65 -11.91
N THR A 149 -13.31 -4.97 -12.60
CA THR A 149 -12.46 -4.00 -13.33
C THR A 149 -12.86 -3.78 -14.79
N THR A 150 -13.76 -4.61 -15.34
CA THR A 150 -14.36 -4.35 -16.66
C THR A 150 -15.52 -3.37 -16.48
N ASP A 151 -15.63 -2.33 -17.30
CA ASP A 151 -16.65 -1.26 -17.33
C ASP A 151 -18.12 -1.75 -17.54
N GLN A 152 -18.50 -2.92 -17.01
CA GLN A 152 -19.87 -3.41 -16.98
C GLN A 152 -20.51 -3.10 -15.63
N SER A 153 -21.17 -1.94 -15.62
CA SER A 153 -22.30 -1.52 -14.79
C SER A 153 -22.83 -2.53 -13.74
N SER A 154 -22.88 -2.04 -12.49
CA SER A 154 -23.71 -2.47 -11.36
C SER A 154 -23.46 -3.88 -10.81
N PHE A 155 -22.51 -3.99 -9.88
CA PHE A 155 -22.53 -5.05 -8.86
C PHE A 155 -23.65 -4.72 -7.85
N GLU A 156 -24.81 -5.37 -7.96
CA GLU A 156 -25.89 -5.23 -6.98
C GLU A 156 -25.52 -5.96 -5.69
N LEU A 157 -25.00 -5.20 -4.73
CA LEU A 157 -24.54 -5.60 -3.39
C LEU A 157 -25.72 -5.92 -2.42
N GLY A 158 -26.83 -6.44 -2.96
CA GLY A 158 -28.16 -6.39 -2.37
C GLY A 158 -28.45 -7.42 -1.26
N GLU A 159 -28.03 -8.68 -1.39
CA GLU A 159 -28.41 -9.72 -0.42
C GLU A 159 -27.26 -10.70 -0.11
N LEU A 160 -26.46 -10.22 0.84
CA LEU A 160 -25.26 -10.71 1.52
C LEU A 160 -25.32 -11.92 2.54
N GLU A 161 -26.17 -12.97 2.48
CA GLU A 161 -26.12 -14.18 3.38
C GLU A 161 -24.78 -14.94 3.50
N MET A 162 -24.42 -15.50 4.67
CA MET A 162 -23.16 -16.18 5.09
C MET A 162 -22.15 -16.72 4.03
N THR A 163 -22.60 -17.28 2.90
CA THR A 163 -21.83 -17.45 1.63
C THR A 163 -21.07 -16.18 1.21
N ASN A 164 -21.51 -15.06 1.73
CA ASN A 164 -21.20 -13.73 1.29
C ASN A 164 -20.15 -13.01 2.12
N TYR A 165 -19.96 -13.40 3.38
CA TYR A 165 -18.77 -13.02 4.13
C TYR A 165 -17.52 -13.63 3.48
N ALA A 166 -17.60 -14.89 3.04
CA ALA A 166 -16.49 -15.55 2.36
C ALA A 166 -16.15 -14.88 1.02
N VAL A 167 -17.15 -14.59 0.20
CA VAL A 167 -16.96 -13.85 -1.06
C VAL A 167 -16.37 -12.46 -0.79
N LEU A 168 -16.96 -11.69 0.12
CA LEU A 168 -16.50 -10.34 0.45
C LEU A 168 -15.06 -10.32 0.99
N MET A 169 -14.73 -11.21 1.93
CA MET A 169 -13.37 -11.34 2.45
C MET A 169 -12.38 -11.77 1.34
N GLY A 170 -12.79 -12.66 0.43
CA GLY A 170 -11.98 -13.05 -0.71
C GLY A 170 -11.69 -11.89 -1.67
N ILE A 171 -12.70 -11.06 -1.97
CA ILE A 171 -12.56 -9.84 -2.78
C ILE A 171 -11.59 -8.87 -2.09
N ILE A 172 -11.80 -8.57 -0.81
CA ILE A 172 -10.96 -7.65 -0.05
C ILE A 172 -9.52 -8.16 0.01
N TYR A 173 -9.31 -9.45 0.26
CA TYR A 173 -7.97 -10.07 0.25
C TYR A 173 -7.28 -9.89 -1.10
N SER A 174 -7.99 -10.14 -2.21
CA SER A 174 -7.46 -9.93 -3.56
C SER A 174 -7.03 -8.46 -3.78
N MET A 175 -7.90 -7.51 -3.41
CA MET A 175 -7.62 -6.07 -3.47
C MET A 175 -6.34 -5.70 -2.71
N VAL A 176 -6.24 -6.09 -1.43
CA VAL A 176 -5.09 -5.73 -0.59
C VAL A 176 -3.81 -6.48 -0.99
N LYS A 177 -3.92 -7.68 -1.54
CA LYS A 177 -2.78 -8.44 -2.07
C LYS A 177 -2.19 -7.76 -3.30
N GLN A 178 -3.03 -7.28 -4.22
CA GLN A 178 -2.58 -6.52 -5.39
C GLN A 178 -1.94 -5.18 -4.98
N ASP A 179 -2.54 -4.47 -4.02
CA ASP A 179 -1.96 -3.24 -3.44
C ASP A 179 -0.57 -3.51 -2.83
N TYR A 180 -0.42 -4.60 -2.06
CA TYR A 180 0.89 -5.02 -1.54
C TYR A 180 1.91 -5.32 -2.64
N VAL A 181 1.53 -6.06 -3.69
CA VAL A 181 2.43 -6.38 -4.80
C VAL A 181 2.92 -5.12 -5.51
N MET A 182 2.04 -4.13 -5.68
CA MET A 182 2.43 -2.81 -6.20
C MET A 182 3.41 -2.11 -5.26
N GLN A 183 3.13 -2.07 -3.95
CA GLN A 183 4.03 -1.48 -2.95
C GLN A 183 5.41 -2.16 -2.95
N GLU A 184 5.45 -3.49 -3.02
CA GLU A 184 6.69 -4.28 -3.10
C GLU A 184 7.51 -3.92 -4.34
N ARG A 185 6.86 -3.82 -5.51
CA ARG A 185 7.51 -3.39 -6.76
C ARG A 185 8.07 -1.98 -6.66
N ILE A 186 7.32 -1.04 -6.07
CA ILE A 186 7.78 0.33 -5.84
C ILE A 186 9.05 0.31 -4.98
N VAL A 187 9.02 -0.31 -3.80
CA VAL A 187 10.17 -0.33 -2.87
C VAL A 187 11.39 -0.98 -3.51
N ASN A 188 11.22 -2.10 -4.22
CA ASN A 188 12.31 -2.80 -4.90
C ASN A 188 12.92 -2.01 -6.07
N SER A 189 12.18 -1.06 -6.65
CA SER A 189 12.67 -0.19 -7.72
C SER A 189 13.48 1.01 -7.21
N LEU A 190 13.37 1.35 -5.91
CA LEU A 190 14.00 2.53 -5.33
C LEU A 190 15.52 2.41 -5.38
N ASN A 191 16.16 3.42 -5.97
CA ASN A 191 17.61 3.50 -6.01
C ASN A 191 18.08 4.95 -6.14
N LEU A 192 19.38 5.17 -5.89
CA LEU A 192 20.00 6.51 -5.97
C LEU A 192 20.02 7.12 -7.38
N LYS A 193 19.55 6.41 -8.41
CA LYS A 193 19.42 6.86 -9.80
C LYS A 193 17.96 6.98 -10.28
N SER A 194 16.96 6.60 -9.48
CA SER A 194 15.52 6.75 -9.81
C SER A 194 15.20 8.19 -10.21
N LEU A 195 14.53 8.44 -11.32
CA LEU A 195 14.25 9.80 -11.80
C LEU A 195 13.21 10.50 -10.91
N SER A 196 13.22 11.83 -10.83
CA SER A 196 12.25 12.58 -10.00
C SER A 196 10.80 12.30 -10.42
N GLY A 197 10.52 12.29 -11.73
CA GLY A 197 9.18 11.93 -12.23
C GLY A 197 8.77 10.48 -11.95
N GLU A 198 9.72 9.53 -11.86
CA GLU A 198 9.43 8.16 -11.44
C GLU A 198 9.06 8.11 -9.96
N LEU A 199 9.81 8.81 -9.11
CA LEU A 199 9.53 8.87 -7.66
C LEU A 199 8.20 9.54 -7.36
N GLU A 200 7.87 10.62 -8.07
CA GLU A 200 6.56 11.27 -7.97
C GLU A 200 5.44 10.31 -8.36
N SER A 201 5.61 9.58 -9.47
CA SER A 201 4.66 8.56 -9.91
C SER A 201 4.48 7.46 -8.85
N TYR A 202 5.56 7.00 -8.22
CA TYR A 202 5.51 6.03 -7.13
C TYR A 202 4.74 6.56 -5.91
N CYS A 203 5.01 7.80 -5.49
CA CYS A 203 4.27 8.44 -4.39
C CYS A 203 2.78 8.55 -4.70
N VAL A 204 2.42 8.97 -5.92
CA VAL A 204 1.02 9.08 -6.35
C VAL A 204 0.34 7.72 -6.36
N MET A 205 0.95 6.69 -6.97
CA MET A 205 0.38 5.33 -6.98
C MET A 205 0.19 4.78 -5.57
N TRP A 206 1.15 4.99 -4.66
CA TRP A 206 1.05 4.57 -3.27
C TRP A 206 -0.10 5.26 -2.53
N SER A 207 -0.28 6.56 -2.75
CA SER A 207 -1.33 7.35 -2.10
C SER A 207 -2.73 7.08 -2.65
N LEU A 208 -2.86 6.86 -3.97
CA LEU A 208 -4.15 6.63 -4.61
C LEU A 208 -4.66 5.20 -4.43
N ARG A 209 -3.78 4.22 -4.17
CA ARG A 209 -4.13 2.80 -3.94
C ARG A 209 -5.12 2.27 -5.00
N PRO A 210 -4.75 2.26 -6.29
CA PRO A 210 -5.67 2.00 -7.39
C PRO A 210 -6.37 0.63 -7.35
N PHE A 211 -5.84 -0.32 -6.58
CA PHE A 211 -6.45 -1.65 -6.42
C PHE A 211 -7.51 -1.72 -5.32
N ILE A 212 -7.63 -0.67 -4.51
CA ILE A 212 -8.56 -0.60 -3.39
C ILE A 212 -9.82 0.13 -3.83
N MET A 213 -10.96 -0.57 -3.78
CA MET A 213 -12.28 -0.01 -4.01
C MET A 213 -12.93 0.38 -2.70
N ASP A 214 -13.08 1.68 -2.48
CA ASP A 214 -13.68 2.21 -1.27
C ASP A 214 -15.09 1.67 -1.03
N GLU A 215 -15.89 1.48 -2.08
CA GLU A 215 -17.28 0.98 -1.95
C GLU A 215 -17.36 -0.40 -1.28
N VAL A 216 -16.46 -1.31 -1.67
CA VAL A 216 -16.37 -2.66 -1.08
C VAL A 216 -15.95 -2.59 0.38
N MET A 217 -14.96 -1.74 0.69
CA MET A 217 -14.49 -1.52 2.06
C MET A 217 -15.59 -0.96 2.95
N HIS A 218 -16.28 0.10 2.49
CA HIS A 218 -17.38 0.73 3.21
C HIS A 218 -18.54 -0.25 3.46
N HIS A 219 -18.84 -1.11 2.49
CA HIS A 219 -19.85 -2.15 2.69
C HIS A 219 -19.43 -3.13 3.79
N ALA A 220 -18.19 -3.61 3.76
CA ALA A 220 -17.68 -4.53 4.77
C ALA A 220 -17.77 -3.95 6.20
N TRP A 221 -17.42 -2.67 6.36
CA TRP A 221 -17.51 -1.99 7.64
C TRP A 221 -18.94 -1.86 8.18
N ARG A 222 -19.95 -1.74 7.30
CA ARG A 222 -21.37 -1.70 7.70
C ARG A 222 -21.90 -3.03 8.24
N LEU A 223 -21.21 -4.13 7.96
CA LEU A 223 -21.58 -5.46 8.44
C LEU A 223 -21.06 -5.75 9.85
N ILE A 224 -20.22 -4.88 10.43
CA ILE A 224 -19.84 -4.95 11.83
C ILE A 224 -20.96 -4.34 12.69
N PRO A 225 -21.45 -5.06 13.74
CA PRO A 225 -22.44 -4.54 14.69
C PRO A 225 -22.00 -3.30 15.47
#